data_AF-A0A7X4FES7-F1
#
_entry.id   AF-A0A7X4FES7-F1
#
_cell.length_a   1.000
_cell.length_b   1.000
_cell.length_c   1.000
_cell.angle_alpha   90.00
_cell.angle_beta   90.00
_cell.angle_gamma   90.00
#
_symmetry.space_group_name_H-M   'P 1'
#
loop_
_entity.id
_entity.type
_entity.pdbx_description
1 polymer ?
#
loop_
_entity_poly.entity_id
_entity_poly.type
_entity_poly.pdbx_seq_one_letter_code
_entity_poly.pdbx_strand_id
1 'polypeptide(L)'
;MTGGTVRDGDKDVDPEAINSEGIIEITFIEEMTGHIALQTENGDDVGWLGKVEGTKGTLELVKGRELVNETVYVIAGRISDAAGNSFDVSITFVTKGKE
;
A
#
# COMPACT_ATOMS: atom_id res chain seq x y z
N MET A 1 -3.58 7.25 10.36
CA MET A 1 -3.25 7.42 8.93
C MET A 1 -4.04 8.61 8.41
N THR A 2 -3.37 9.62 7.85
CA THR A 2 -4.00 10.90 7.45
C THR A 2 -4.42 10.93 5.98
N GLY A 3 -3.78 10.12 5.14
CA GLY A 3 -4.06 10.06 3.70
C GLY A 3 -2.97 9.31 2.96
N GLY A 4 -3.24 8.98 1.69
CA GLY A 4 -2.34 8.26 0.80
C GLY A 4 -2.95 8.13 -0.59
N THR A 5 -2.22 7.51 -1.53
CA THR A 5 -2.72 7.21 -2.89
C THR A 5 -3.98 6.34 -2.84
N VAL A 6 -4.08 5.47 -1.82
CA VAL A 6 -5.24 4.62 -1.54
C VAL A 6 -5.62 4.70 -0.06
N ARG A 7 -6.87 4.37 0.27
CA ARG A 7 -7.40 4.34 1.65
C ARG A 7 -8.00 2.98 1.95
N ASP A 8 -8.16 2.68 3.24
CA ASP A 8 -8.78 1.41 3.63
C ASP A 8 -10.26 1.42 3.25
N GLY A 9 -10.70 0.37 2.55
CA GLY A 9 -12.04 0.22 1.99
C GLY A 9 -12.26 0.95 0.67
N ASP A 10 -11.22 1.52 0.04
CA ASP A 10 -11.35 2.20 -1.24
C ASP A 10 -11.80 1.23 -2.34
N LYS A 11 -12.68 1.70 -3.23
CA LYS A 11 -13.25 0.91 -4.32
C LYS A 11 -13.12 1.70 -5.60
N ASP A 12 -13.06 0.96 -6.71
CA ASP A 12 -12.91 1.57 -8.04
C ASP A 12 -11.61 2.38 -8.17
N VAL A 13 -10.55 1.93 -7.50
CA VAL A 13 -9.21 2.50 -7.62
C VAL A 13 -8.69 2.27 -9.03
N ASP A 14 -8.21 3.32 -9.69
CA ASP A 14 -7.68 3.22 -11.05
C ASP A 14 -6.27 2.58 -11.04
N PRO A 15 -6.11 1.31 -11.48
CA PRO A 15 -4.81 0.67 -11.46
C PRO A 15 -3.87 1.26 -12.52
N GLU A 16 -4.39 1.82 -13.61
CA GLU A 16 -3.55 2.42 -14.66
C GLU A 16 -2.88 3.70 -14.17
N ALA A 17 -3.62 4.53 -13.42
CA ALA A 17 -3.07 5.70 -12.75
C ALA A 17 -1.96 5.31 -11.77
N ILE A 18 -2.19 4.30 -10.93
CA ILE A 18 -1.20 3.80 -9.98
C ILE A 18 0.01 3.20 -10.70
N ASN A 19 -0.20 2.41 -11.75
CA ASN A 19 0.88 1.81 -12.53
C ASN A 19 1.70 2.87 -13.28
N SER A 20 1.05 3.94 -13.75
CA SER A 20 1.71 5.05 -14.45
C SER A 20 2.54 5.91 -13.50
N GLU A 21 2.07 6.14 -12.28
CA GLU A 21 2.83 6.82 -11.24
C GLU A 21 3.94 5.91 -10.69
N GLY A 22 3.66 4.61 -10.61
CA GLY A 22 4.56 3.56 -10.12
C GLY A 22 4.81 3.63 -8.62
N ILE A 23 4.02 4.42 -7.88
CA ILE A 23 4.22 4.69 -6.46
C ILE A 23 2.87 4.69 -5.75
N ILE A 24 2.82 4.09 -4.56
CA ILE A 24 1.73 4.25 -3.60
C ILE A 24 2.34 4.85 -2.32
N GLU A 25 1.89 6.05 -1.95
CA GLU A 25 2.30 6.71 -0.70
C GLU A 25 1.23 6.54 0.39
N ILE A 26 1.68 6.35 1.63
CA ILE A 26 0.88 6.26 2.85
C ILE A 26 1.45 7.24 3.87
N THR A 27 0.60 8.12 4.41
CA THR A 27 1.02 9.13 5.39
C THR A 27 0.57 8.74 6.79
N PHE A 28 1.54 8.71 7.70
CA PHE A 28 1.36 8.49 9.13
C PHE A 28 1.28 9.82 9.88
N ILE A 29 0.60 9.83 11.03
CA ILE A 29 0.41 11.04 11.86
C ILE A 29 1.64 11.40 12.68
N GLU A 30 2.56 10.46 12.83
CA GLU A 30 3.77 10.53 13.63
C GLU A 30 4.86 9.67 12.96
N GLU A 31 6.08 9.75 13.49
CA GLU A 31 7.22 9.02 12.94
C GLU A 31 7.10 7.53 13.23
N MET A 32 7.12 6.74 12.15
CA MET A 32 7.01 5.30 12.15
C MET A 32 8.23 4.69 11.48
N THR A 33 8.60 3.50 11.93
CA THR A 33 9.63 2.67 11.32
C THR A 33 9.12 1.27 11.09
N GLY A 34 9.53 0.61 10.02
CA GLY A 34 9.11 -0.75 9.74
C GLY A 34 9.07 -1.08 8.26
N HIS A 35 8.23 -2.05 7.91
CA HIS A 35 8.09 -2.53 6.54
C HIS A 35 6.61 -2.72 6.20
N ILE A 36 6.28 -2.39 4.96
CA ILE A 36 4.98 -2.61 4.34
C ILE A 36 5.19 -3.40 3.06
N ALA A 37 4.21 -4.19 2.66
CA ALA A 37 4.20 -4.94 1.43
C ALA A 37 2.83 -4.82 0.79
N LEU A 38 2.80 -4.89 -0.54
CA LEU A 38 1.55 -5.00 -1.28
C LEU A 38 1.25 -6.48 -1.53
N GLN A 39 0.09 -6.91 -1.10
CA GLN A 39 -0.37 -8.29 -1.19
C GLN A 39 -1.72 -8.38 -1.89
N THR A 40 -2.11 -9.56 -2.33
CA THR A 40 -3.48 -9.88 -2.72
C THR A 40 -4.34 -10.17 -1.49
N GLU A 41 -5.67 -10.27 -1.64
CA GLU A 41 -6.56 -10.71 -0.56
C GLU A 41 -6.19 -12.07 0.07
N ASN A 42 -5.50 -12.92 -0.68
CA ASN A 42 -5.04 -14.24 -0.22
C ASN A 42 -3.71 -14.17 0.54
N GLY A 43 -3.10 -12.99 0.65
CA GLY A 43 -1.80 -12.76 1.27
C GLY A 43 -0.61 -13.03 0.35
N ASP A 44 -0.82 -13.23 -0.95
CA ASP A 44 0.28 -13.38 -1.90
C ASP A 44 0.98 -12.04 -2.12
N ASP A 45 2.30 -12.03 -1.98
CA ASP A 45 3.10 -10.85 -2.27
C ASP A 45 3.03 -10.49 -3.77
N VAL A 46 2.65 -9.24 -4.05
CA VAL A 46 2.53 -8.73 -5.43
C VAL A 46 3.91 -8.39 -5.99
N GLY A 47 4.94 -8.27 -5.15
CA GLY A 47 6.31 -7.99 -5.57
C GLY A 47 6.65 -6.51 -5.68
N TRP A 48 5.91 -5.64 -5.00
CA TRP A 48 6.24 -4.21 -4.88
C TRP A 48 7.26 -3.98 -3.77
N LEU A 49 8.11 -2.97 -3.94
CA LEU A 49 9.13 -2.64 -2.94
C LEU A 49 8.56 -1.67 -1.92
N GLY A 50 8.32 -2.15 -0.70
CA GLY A 50 7.79 -1.32 0.37
C GLY A 50 8.84 -0.83 1.34
N LYS A 51 8.69 0.42 1.80
CA LYS A 51 9.57 1.04 2.77
C LYS A 51 8.78 2.00 3.66
N VAL A 52 9.17 2.12 4.92
CA VAL A 52 8.62 3.12 5.84
C VAL A 52 9.77 3.94 6.41
N GLU A 53 9.72 5.25 6.19
CA GLU A 53 10.71 6.21 6.67
C GLU A 53 10.02 7.44 7.28
N GLY A 54 10.22 7.64 8.58
CA GLY A 54 9.63 8.76 9.31
C GLY A 54 8.11 8.70 9.22
N THR A 55 7.48 9.76 8.69
CA THR A 55 6.02 9.86 8.60
C THR A 55 5.43 9.27 7.31
N LYS A 56 6.24 8.61 6.47
CA LYS A 56 5.83 8.14 5.15
C LYS A 56 6.13 6.67 4.92
N GLY A 57 5.14 5.96 4.39
CA GLY A 57 5.28 4.64 3.80
C GLY A 57 5.17 4.74 2.29
N THR A 58 6.10 4.12 1.56
CA THR A 58 6.13 4.14 0.10
C THR A 58 6.17 2.71 -0.40
N LEU A 59 5.34 2.39 -1.40
CA LEU A 59 5.44 1.18 -2.20
C LEU A 59 5.80 1.58 -3.63
N GLU A 60 6.87 1.02 -4.16
CA GLU A 60 7.35 1.27 -5.51
C GLU A 60 7.07 0.08 -6.42
N LEU A 61 6.54 0.37 -7.60
CA LEU A 61 6.24 -0.62 -8.64
C LEU A 61 7.53 -1.25 -9.16
N VAL A 62 7.57 -2.58 -9.15
CA VAL A 62 8.59 -3.35 -9.86
C VAL A 62 8.07 -3.71 -11.24
N LYS A 63 8.89 -3.51 -12.27
CA LYS A 63 8.54 -3.83 -13.66
C LYS A 63 8.02 -5.28 -13.79
N GLY A 64 6.83 -5.45 -14.38
CA GLY A 64 6.16 -6.74 -14.52
C GLY A 64 5.26 -7.12 -13.34
N ARG A 65 5.12 -6.25 -12.34
CA ARG A 65 4.24 -6.39 -11.17
C ARG A 65 3.12 -5.36 -11.15
N GLU A 66 2.73 -4.88 -12.33
CA GLU A 66 1.63 -3.93 -12.49
C GLU A 66 0.34 -4.45 -11.87
N LEU A 67 -0.43 -3.55 -11.26
CA LEU A 67 -1.77 -3.84 -10.77
C LEU A 67 -2.70 -4.13 -11.93
N VAL A 68 -3.51 -5.15 -11.76
CA VAL A 68 -4.59 -5.50 -12.67
C VAL A 68 -5.94 -5.00 -12.14
N ASN A 69 -6.87 -4.80 -13.08
CA ASN A 69 -8.27 -4.43 -12.83
C ASN A 69 -9.04 -5.52 -12.07
N GLU A 70 -10.16 -5.15 -11.45
CA GLU A 70 -11.08 -6.06 -10.75
C GLU A 70 -10.39 -6.97 -9.73
N THR A 71 -9.40 -6.43 -9.02
CA THR A 71 -8.58 -7.20 -8.08
C THR A 71 -8.51 -6.52 -6.73
N VAL A 72 -8.63 -7.31 -5.67
CA VAL A 72 -8.52 -6.85 -4.29
C VAL A 72 -7.06 -6.93 -3.87
N TYR A 73 -6.53 -5.78 -3.45
CA TYR A 73 -5.18 -5.65 -2.93
C TYR A 73 -5.22 -5.23 -1.46
N VAL A 74 -4.21 -5.70 -0.73
CA VAL A 74 -4.03 -5.44 0.69
C VAL A 74 -2.61 -4.94 0.90
N ILE A 75 -2.47 -3.70 1.38
CA ILE A 75 -1.20 -3.22 1.88
C ILE A 75 -1.12 -3.66 3.33
N ALA A 76 -0.21 -4.58 3.62
CA ALA A 76 0.00 -5.07 4.97
C ALA A 76 1.45 -4.86 5.41
N GLY A 77 1.64 -4.65 6.69
CA GLY A 77 2.98 -4.44 7.23
C GLY A 77 2.99 -4.30 8.73
N ARG A 78 4.18 -4.36 9.30
CA ARG A 78 4.38 -4.07 10.72
C ARG A 78 5.21 -2.83 10.85
N ILE A 79 4.65 -1.85 11.56
CA ILE A 79 5.30 -0.58 11.83
C ILE A 79 5.34 -0.32 13.34
N SER A 80 6.33 0.46 13.76
CA SER A 80 6.57 0.79 15.17
C SER A 80 6.83 2.29 15.31
N ASP A 81 6.22 2.88 16.33
CA ASP A 81 6.45 4.27 16.70
C ASP A 81 7.79 4.45 17.43
N ALA A 82 8.20 5.70 17.64
CA ALA A 82 9.43 6.06 18.35
C ALA A 82 9.48 5.56 19.82
N ALA A 83 8.34 5.39 20.48
CA ALA A 83 8.21 4.80 21.81
C ALA A 83 8.30 3.26 21.80
N GLY A 84 8.42 2.63 20.63
CA GLY A 84 8.59 1.19 20.47
C GLY A 84 7.26 0.42 20.47
N ASN A 85 6.11 1.08 20.32
CA ASN A 85 4.84 0.40 20.16
C ASN A 85 4.71 -0.07 18.71
N SER A 86 4.67 -1.39 18.51
CA SER A 86 4.44 -1.98 17.20
C SER A 86 2.96 -2.24 16.95
N PHE A 87 2.51 -1.98 15.74
CA PHE A 87 1.16 -2.30 15.29
C PHE A 87 1.18 -2.76 13.84
N ASP A 88 0.23 -3.63 13.51
CA ASP A 88 0.03 -4.14 12.16
C ASP A 88 -0.84 -3.17 11.38
N VAL A 89 -0.36 -2.73 10.22
CA VAL A 89 -1.13 -1.94 9.26
C VAL A 89 -1.75 -2.88 8.25
N SER A 90 -3.02 -2.67 7.94
CA SER A 90 -3.75 -3.35 6.88
C SER A 90 -4.64 -2.34 6.17
N ILE A 91 -4.42 -2.11 4.88
CA ILE A 91 -5.22 -1.22 4.03
C ILE A 91 -5.70 -2.05 2.85
N THR A 92 -7.01 -2.27 2.76
CA THR A 92 -7.62 -3.02 1.65
C THR A 92 -8.22 -2.06 0.65
N PHE A 93 -7.94 -2.26 -0.64
CA PHE A 93 -8.57 -1.50 -1.72
C PHE A 93 -8.85 -2.38 -2.93
N VAL A 94 -9.83 -1.99 -3.74
CA VAL A 94 -10.28 -2.74 -4.91
C VAL A 94 -10.06 -1.91 -6.16
N THR A 95 -9.37 -2.47 -7.16
CA THR A 95 -9.19 -1.82 -8.44
C THR A 95 -10.46 -1.86 -9.28
N LYS A 96 -10.71 -0.79 -10.04
CA LYS A 96 -11.91 -0.65 -10.87
C LYS A 96 -11.98 -1.73 -11.96
N GLY A 97 -13.20 -1.90 -12.48
CA GLY A 97 -13.51 -2.72 -13.65
C GLY A 97 -12.76 -2.30 -14.92
N LYS A 98 -12.53 -3.24 -15.83
CA LYS A 98 -12.25 -2.85 -17.23
C LYS A 98 -13.53 -2.25 -17.80
N GLU A 99 -13.45 -1.00 -18.26
CA GLU A 99 -14.49 -0.34 -19.04
C GLU A 99 -14.49 -0.83 -20.50
#